data_AF-A0A7W1JA75-F1
#
_entry.id   AF-A0A7W1JA75-F1
#
_cell.length_a   1.000
_cell.length_b   1.000
_cell.length_c   1.000
_cell.angle_alpha   90.00
_cell.angle_beta   90.00
_cell.angle_gamma   90.00
#
_symmetry.space_group_name_H-M   'P 1'
#
loop_
_entity.id
_entity.type
_entity.pdbx_description
1 polymer ?
#
loop_
_entity_poly.entity_id
_entity_poly.type
_entity_poly.pdbx_seq_one_letter_code
_entity_poly.pdbx_strand_id
1 'polypeptide(L)'
;MYSVNPKAIKHFLLGFVVLLNLVAGSGQTSAATAYACIRVVRADPGYPTAPTITLPAGYTQVTSTGYAVSSEGEFYVFVQGPDGIAPGATVSWPGVPFTDIIMNDTHLTLGNVATNRDAATCDIPVHATSLRNAWPTFEIHSFFNESDLAIRVEHNLTYRRAGWYADHPWVSGQARAVVNYIFASRLIMRDWGIQHRVATAKAGSMSLLGFESNDPVHVDYPPHLHLIMYLPTAANAGTKIPHFYMDDHGLITANKIQVLSHPELGDQYLYANQPM
;
A
#
# COMPACT_ATOMS: atom_id res chain seq x y z
N MET A 1 -12.66 -46.45 67.15
CA MET A 1 -11.98 -46.49 68.47
C MET A 1 -10.66 -45.76 68.33
N TYR A 2 -10.60 -44.52 68.83
CA TYR A 2 -9.79 -44.07 69.99
C TYR A 2 -8.27 -44.04 69.70
N SER A 3 -7.47 -43.02 70.04
CA SER A 3 -7.71 -41.65 70.49
C SER A 3 -6.36 -40.94 70.77
N VAL A 4 -6.42 -39.60 70.68
CA VAL A 4 -5.66 -38.51 71.33
C VAL A 4 -4.13 -38.33 71.20
N ASN A 5 -3.83 -37.18 70.58
CA ASN A 5 -2.86 -36.09 70.87
C ASN A 5 -2.44 -35.91 72.35
N PRO A 6 -1.29 -35.29 72.71
CA PRO A 6 -1.29 -33.83 72.92
C PRO A 6 0.07 -33.09 72.75
N LYS A 7 0.00 -31.81 72.33
CA LYS A 7 0.64 -30.59 72.93
C LYS A 7 0.93 -29.58 71.80
N ALA A 8 0.08 -28.58 71.55
CA ALA A 8 -0.09 -27.33 72.31
C ALA A 8 1.11 -26.39 72.25
N ILE A 9 1.07 -25.39 71.36
CA ILE A 9 1.54 -24.02 71.65
C ILE A 9 0.52 -23.03 71.06
N LYS A 10 0.18 -22.05 71.88
CA LYS A 10 -0.86 -21.03 71.71
C LYS A 10 -0.28 -19.73 71.10
N HIS A 11 -1.17 -18.99 70.43
CA HIS A 11 -1.23 -17.53 70.26
C HIS A 11 -0.28 -16.83 69.28
N PHE A 12 -0.83 -16.27 68.19
CA PHE A 12 -0.96 -14.80 68.04
C PHE A 12 -1.99 -14.42 66.96
N LEU A 13 -2.88 -13.49 67.27
CA LEU A 13 -3.78 -12.79 66.35
C LEU A 13 -2.97 -11.78 65.51
N LEU A 14 -3.29 -11.62 64.22
CA LEU A 14 -3.62 -10.30 63.66
C LEU A 14 -4.30 -10.45 62.29
N GLY A 15 -5.48 -9.84 62.16
CA GLY A 15 -6.28 -9.87 60.95
C GLY A 15 -5.68 -9.03 59.82
N PHE A 16 -5.73 -9.56 58.60
CA PHE A 16 -5.58 -8.77 57.39
C PHE A 16 -6.96 -8.56 56.78
N VAL A 17 -7.49 -7.34 56.97
CA VAL A 17 -8.59 -6.82 56.16
C VAL A 17 -7.99 -6.49 54.80
N VAL A 18 -8.29 -7.30 53.79
CA VAL A 18 -7.99 -6.96 52.40
C VAL A 18 -9.07 -5.99 51.93
N LEU A 19 -8.76 -4.68 51.99
CA LEU A 19 -9.50 -3.66 51.24
C LEU A 19 -9.17 -3.84 49.75
N LEU A 20 -10.09 -4.47 49.01
CA LEU A 20 -10.12 -4.39 47.55
C LEU A 20 -10.57 -2.97 47.16
N ASN A 21 -9.59 -2.09 46.91
CA ASN A 21 -9.83 -0.87 46.16
C ASN A 21 -10.09 -1.27 44.70
N LEU A 22 -11.37 -1.33 44.31
CA LEU A 22 -11.75 -1.20 42.91
C LEU A 22 -11.42 0.24 42.48
N VAL A 23 -10.19 0.45 42.02
CA VAL A 23 -9.90 1.57 41.14
C VAL A 23 -10.59 1.24 39.83
N ALA A 24 -11.74 1.87 39.59
CA ALA A 24 -12.31 1.99 38.27
C ALA A 24 -11.32 2.81 37.44
N GLY A 25 -10.30 2.13 36.91
CA GLY A 25 -9.47 2.69 35.87
C GLY A 25 -10.41 2.95 34.70
N SER A 26 -10.69 4.21 34.42
CA SER A 26 -11.15 4.63 33.10
C SER A 26 -10.03 4.27 32.13
N GLY A 27 -10.05 3.02 31.66
CA GLY A 27 -9.28 2.60 30.52
C GLY A 27 -9.77 3.43 29.36
N GLN A 28 -9.13 4.57 29.12
CA GLN A 28 -9.07 5.13 27.78
C GLN A 28 -8.41 4.05 26.94
N THR A 29 -9.22 3.20 26.31
CA THR A 29 -8.81 2.49 25.12
C THR A 29 -8.39 3.59 24.16
N SER A 30 -7.07 3.76 23.97
CA SER A 30 -6.55 4.60 22.90
C SER A 30 -7.28 4.19 21.64
N ALA A 31 -7.93 5.14 20.97
CA ALA A 31 -8.54 4.87 19.67
C ALA A 31 -7.48 4.19 18.79
N ALA A 32 -7.89 3.14 18.06
CA ALA A 32 -6.96 2.45 17.18
C ALA A 32 -6.41 3.45 16.17
N THR A 33 -5.08 3.44 15.98
CA THR A 33 -4.44 4.28 14.98
C THR A 33 -4.84 3.81 13.60
N ALA A 34 -5.40 4.72 12.81
CA ALA A 34 -5.73 4.53 11.41
C ALA A 34 -4.81 5.40 10.53
N TYR A 35 -4.82 5.09 9.23
CA TYR A 35 -3.94 5.69 8.25
C TYR A 35 -4.71 6.17 7.02
N ALA A 36 -4.12 7.10 6.30
CA ALA A 36 -4.52 7.53 4.96
C ALA A 36 -3.27 7.83 4.14
N CYS A 37 -3.42 7.86 2.81
CA CYS A 37 -2.44 8.46 1.92
C CYS A 37 -3.17 9.45 1.01
N ILE A 38 -2.54 10.61 0.78
CA ILE A 38 -3.04 11.59 -0.19
C ILE A 38 -1.94 11.93 -1.19
N ARG A 39 -2.35 12.29 -2.40
CA ARG A 39 -1.52 12.91 -3.45
C ARG A 39 -2.01 14.32 -3.72
N VAL A 40 -1.13 15.30 -3.63
CA VAL A 40 -1.36 16.67 -4.09
C VAL A 40 -0.81 16.77 -5.51
N VAL A 41 -1.68 16.97 -6.49
CA VAL A 41 -1.35 16.93 -7.93
C VAL A 41 -1.10 18.35 -8.44
N ARG A 42 0.11 18.64 -8.89
CA ARG A 42 0.46 19.95 -9.45
C ARG A 42 -0.34 20.23 -10.72
N ALA A 43 -0.61 21.51 -10.96
CA ALA A 43 -1.21 21.94 -12.22
C ALA A 43 -0.27 21.68 -13.41
N ASP A 44 1.03 21.92 -13.20
CA ASP A 44 2.08 21.68 -14.18
C ASP A 44 3.25 20.93 -13.52
N PRO A 45 3.85 19.94 -14.20
CA PRO A 45 5.08 19.33 -13.74
C PRO A 45 6.21 20.36 -13.58
N GLY A 46 7.04 20.22 -12.55
CA GLY A 46 8.14 21.12 -12.28
C GLY A 46 9.16 20.52 -11.31
N TYR A 47 10.06 21.35 -10.79
CA TYR A 47 11.09 20.87 -9.86
C TYR A 47 10.44 20.26 -8.59
N PRO A 48 10.85 19.05 -8.15
CA PRO A 48 10.33 18.42 -6.95
C PRO A 48 10.55 19.29 -5.71
N THR A 49 9.46 19.61 -5.01
CA THR A 49 9.40 20.42 -3.79
C THR A 49 8.26 19.89 -2.94
N ALA A 50 8.27 20.12 -1.62
CA ALA A 50 7.20 19.65 -0.75
C ALA A 50 6.28 20.82 -0.35
N PRO A 51 4.94 20.63 -0.34
CA PRO A 51 4.03 21.53 0.34
C PRO A 51 4.21 21.43 1.86
N THR A 52 3.78 22.45 2.57
CA THR A 52 3.48 22.36 4.00
C THR A 52 2.07 21.82 4.18
N ILE A 53 1.93 20.76 4.98
CA ILE A 53 0.64 20.17 5.31
C ILE A 53 0.38 20.33 6.81
N THR A 54 -0.68 21.04 7.15
CA THR A 54 -1.13 21.23 8.53
C THR A 54 -2.35 20.37 8.78
N LEU A 55 -2.25 19.49 9.77
CA LEU A 55 -3.31 18.55 10.15
C LEU A 55 -3.99 19.01 11.45
N PRO A 56 -5.28 18.70 11.65
CA PRO A 56 -5.97 18.96 12.91
C PRO A 56 -5.38 18.14 14.06
N ALA A 57 -5.68 18.56 15.29
CA ALA A 57 -5.21 17.88 16.49
C ALA A 57 -5.57 16.38 16.48
N GLY A 58 -4.63 15.54 16.88
CA GLY A 58 -4.76 14.07 16.86
C GLY A 58 -4.27 13.42 15.56
N TYR A 59 -4.08 14.18 14.49
CA TYR A 59 -3.56 13.67 13.22
C TYR A 59 -2.14 14.16 12.97
N THR A 60 -1.30 13.30 12.38
CA THR A 60 0.11 13.59 12.11
C THR A 60 0.52 13.02 10.75
N GLN A 61 1.52 13.64 10.12
CA GLN A 61 2.15 13.08 8.93
C GLN A 61 3.09 11.95 9.35
N VAL A 62 3.22 10.93 8.51
CA VAL A 62 4.20 9.86 8.67
C VAL A 62 5.48 10.30 7.99
N THR A 63 6.53 10.56 8.78
CA THR A 63 7.76 11.22 8.31
C THR A 63 8.90 10.26 7.98
N SER A 64 8.69 8.95 8.13
CA SER A 64 9.68 7.96 7.71
C SER A 64 9.91 7.99 6.21
N THR A 65 11.12 7.64 5.78
CA THR A 65 11.52 7.59 4.36
C THR A 65 10.51 6.82 3.51
N GLY A 66 10.13 7.38 2.37
CA GLY A 66 9.16 6.80 1.43
C GLY A 66 7.70 7.18 1.69
N TYR A 67 7.36 7.63 2.89
CA TYR A 67 5.97 7.97 3.26
C TYR A 67 5.61 9.45 3.05
N ALA A 68 6.57 10.27 2.64
CA ALA A 68 6.37 11.64 2.17
C ALA A 68 7.41 11.96 1.10
N VAL A 69 7.02 12.11 -0.16
CA VAL A 69 7.98 12.32 -1.27
C VAL A 69 7.34 13.19 -2.35
N SER A 70 8.18 13.98 -3.02
CA SER A 70 7.80 14.76 -4.21
C SER A 70 8.37 14.09 -5.46
N SER A 71 7.55 14.05 -6.50
CA SER A 71 7.98 13.91 -7.89
C SER A 71 7.85 15.26 -8.60
N GLU A 72 8.08 15.29 -9.91
CA GLU A 72 7.90 16.50 -10.71
C GLU A 72 6.42 16.89 -10.82
N GLY A 73 5.50 15.93 -10.81
CA GLY A 73 4.07 16.16 -11.00
C GLY A 73 3.24 16.19 -9.72
N GLU A 74 3.73 15.64 -8.62
CA GLU A 74 2.91 15.47 -7.43
C GLU A 74 3.76 15.37 -6.15
N PHE A 75 3.10 15.57 -5.03
CA PHE A 75 3.62 15.25 -3.71
C PHE A 75 2.64 14.33 -3.02
N TYR A 76 3.12 13.26 -2.39
CA TYR A 76 2.28 12.39 -1.61
C TYR A 76 2.77 12.29 -0.19
N VAL A 77 1.83 12.03 0.72
CA VAL A 77 2.10 11.87 2.14
C VAL A 77 1.13 10.88 2.77
N PHE A 78 1.63 10.10 3.71
CA PHE A 78 0.79 9.34 4.62
C PHE A 78 0.43 10.16 5.85
N VAL A 79 -0.82 10.00 6.27
CA VAL A 79 -1.37 10.59 7.49
C VAL A 79 -1.73 9.46 8.44
N GLN A 80 -1.51 9.67 9.74
CA GLN A 80 -1.95 8.76 10.80
C GLN A 80 -2.70 9.53 11.90
N GLY A 81 -3.64 8.87 12.56
CA GLY A 81 -4.42 9.46 13.64
C GLY A 81 -5.55 8.54 14.11
N PRO A 82 -6.55 9.07 14.85
CA PRO A 82 -7.78 8.34 15.15
C PRO A 82 -8.52 7.94 13.88
N ASP A 83 -9.12 6.75 13.90
CA ASP A 83 -10.08 6.32 12.87
C ASP A 83 -11.23 7.33 12.74
N GLY A 84 -11.40 7.92 11.55
CA GLY A 84 -12.34 9.01 11.34
C GLY A 84 -11.96 9.94 10.19
N ILE A 85 -12.46 11.17 10.25
CA ILE A 85 -12.12 12.24 9.31
C ILE A 85 -11.16 13.20 9.99
N ALA A 86 -10.06 13.57 9.32
CA ALA A 86 -9.24 14.71 9.71
C ALA A 86 -9.80 15.98 9.06
N PRO A 87 -10.59 16.81 9.79
CA PRO A 87 -11.28 17.94 9.19
C PRO A 87 -10.34 19.11 8.92
N GLY A 88 -10.54 19.80 7.80
CA GLY A 88 -9.86 21.07 7.49
C GLY A 88 -8.34 20.97 7.41
N ALA A 89 -7.81 19.81 7.00
CA ALA A 89 -6.40 19.68 6.69
C ALA A 89 -6.00 20.72 5.64
N THR A 90 -4.95 21.48 5.91
CA THR A 90 -4.50 22.57 5.04
C THR A 90 -3.27 22.14 4.26
N VAL A 91 -3.29 22.37 2.95
CA VAL A 91 -2.14 22.23 2.07
C VAL A 91 -1.73 23.61 1.60
N SER A 92 -0.46 23.98 1.80
CA SER A 92 0.13 25.22 1.28
C SER A 92 1.42 24.89 0.54
N TRP A 93 1.48 25.28 -0.71
CA TRP A 93 2.58 25.01 -1.63
C TRP A 93 3.04 26.30 -2.34
N PRO A 94 3.62 27.26 -1.61
CA PRO A 94 3.84 28.61 -2.12
C PRO A 94 4.48 28.66 -3.51
N GLY A 95 3.79 29.31 -4.46
CA GLY A 95 4.25 29.45 -5.84
C GLY A 95 4.11 28.20 -6.73
N VAL A 96 3.50 27.12 -6.22
CA VAL A 96 3.23 25.89 -6.98
C VAL A 96 1.72 25.64 -7.01
N PRO A 97 1.04 26.04 -8.09
CA PRO A 97 -0.37 25.75 -8.26
C PRO A 97 -0.63 24.24 -8.32
N PHE A 98 -1.68 23.77 -7.68
CA PHE A 98 -2.15 22.40 -7.75
C PHE A 98 -3.62 22.31 -8.19
N THR A 99 -3.96 21.22 -8.85
CA THR A 99 -5.32 20.99 -9.37
C THR A 99 -6.15 20.17 -8.43
N ASP A 100 -5.52 19.27 -7.67
CA ASP A 100 -6.23 18.21 -6.97
C ASP A 100 -5.53 17.70 -5.70
N ILE A 101 -6.34 17.08 -4.83
CA ILE A 101 -5.86 16.24 -3.74
C ILE A 101 -6.60 14.91 -3.84
N ILE A 102 -5.89 13.82 -4.10
CA ILE A 102 -6.47 12.51 -4.40
C ILE A 102 -6.11 11.51 -3.31
N MET A 103 -7.08 10.73 -2.86
CA MET A 103 -6.90 9.55 -2.00
C MET A 103 -7.48 8.33 -2.72
N ASN A 104 -6.68 7.29 -2.93
CA ASN A 104 -7.00 6.17 -3.81
C ASN A 104 -7.41 6.68 -5.21
N ASP A 105 -8.66 6.46 -5.59
CA ASP A 105 -9.33 6.93 -6.80
C ASP A 105 -10.27 8.14 -6.57
N THR A 106 -10.32 8.64 -5.33
CA THR A 106 -11.23 9.70 -4.91
C THR A 106 -10.55 11.07 -4.93
N HIS A 107 -11.14 12.00 -5.68
CA HIS A 107 -10.79 13.41 -5.66
C HIS A 107 -11.41 14.07 -4.44
N LEU A 108 -10.59 14.51 -3.48
CA LEU A 108 -11.07 15.15 -2.26
C LEU A 108 -11.64 16.53 -2.58
N THR A 109 -12.73 16.90 -1.90
CA THR A 109 -13.35 18.21 -2.09
C THR A 109 -12.43 19.30 -1.53
N LEU A 110 -12.04 20.25 -2.38
CA LEU A 110 -11.20 21.39 -1.99
C LEU A 110 -12.07 22.55 -1.49
N GLY A 111 -11.78 23.02 -0.27
CA GLY A 111 -12.30 24.25 0.33
C GLY A 111 -11.22 25.33 0.42
N ASN A 112 -11.62 26.60 0.64
CA ASN A 112 -10.72 27.74 0.85
C ASN A 112 -9.56 27.82 -0.16
N VAL A 113 -9.84 27.53 -1.44
CA VAL A 113 -8.81 27.49 -2.48
C VAL A 113 -8.30 28.91 -2.73
N ALA A 114 -6.99 29.12 -2.57
CA ALA A 114 -6.34 30.39 -2.87
C ALA A 114 -6.48 30.75 -4.35
N THR A 115 -6.47 32.05 -4.67
CA THR A 115 -6.68 32.54 -6.05
C THR A 115 -5.65 32.00 -7.04
N ASN A 116 -4.40 31.85 -6.61
CA ASN A 116 -3.29 31.26 -7.37
C ASN A 116 -3.24 29.73 -7.30
N ARG A 117 -4.20 29.09 -6.60
CA ARG A 117 -4.31 27.64 -6.39
C ARG A 117 -3.07 26.99 -5.76
N ASP A 118 -2.32 27.73 -4.96
CA ASP A 118 -1.16 27.20 -4.24
C ASP A 118 -1.47 26.88 -2.77
N ALA A 119 -2.73 27.05 -2.34
CA ALA A 119 -3.22 26.61 -1.04
C ALA A 119 -4.69 26.21 -1.11
N ALA A 120 -5.08 25.20 -0.33
CA ALA A 120 -6.46 24.80 -0.12
C ALA A 120 -6.62 24.03 1.20
N THR A 121 -7.85 23.85 1.64
CA THR A 121 -8.24 22.94 2.72
C THR A 121 -8.98 21.73 2.17
N CYS A 122 -8.87 20.57 2.81
CA CYS A 122 -9.67 19.39 2.51
C CYS A 122 -9.92 18.56 3.78
N ASP A 123 -10.95 17.72 3.74
CA ASP A 123 -11.17 16.70 4.76
C ASP A 123 -10.54 15.38 4.29
N ILE A 124 -9.74 14.74 5.15
CA ILE A 124 -9.03 13.50 4.80
C ILE A 124 -9.69 12.34 5.55
N PRO A 125 -10.28 11.35 4.85
CA PRO A 125 -10.74 10.10 5.47
C PRO A 125 -9.56 9.25 5.93
N VAL A 126 -9.45 8.99 7.23
CA VAL A 126 -8.35 8.22 7.86
C VAL A 126 -8.93 6.94 8.44
N HIS A 127 -8.97 5.89 7.62
CA HIS A 127 -9.66 4.64 7.94
C HIS A 127 -8.82 3.38 7.67
N ALA A 128 -7.66 3.50 7.03
CA ALA A 128 -6.85 2.33 6.74
C ALA A 128 -6.28 1.76 8.05
N THR A 129 -6.37 0.45 8.23
CA THR A 129 -5.91 -0.22 9.47
C THR A 129 -4.39 -0.40 9.53
N SER A 130 -3.68 -0.12 8.44
CA SER A 130 -2.23 -0.11 8.36
C SER A 130 -1.76 0.83 7.25
N LEU A 131 -0.47 1.19 7.26
CA LEU A 131 0.18 1.89 6.16
C LEU A 131 0.01 1.16 4.82
N ARG A 132 0.13 -0.18 4.84
CA ARG A 132 -0.07 -1.01 3.65
C ARG A 132 -1.50 -0.95 3.12
N ASN A 133 -2.50 -0.70 3.97
CA ASN A 133 -3.89 -0.56 3.54
C ASN A 133 -4.20 0.84 2.96
N ALA A 134 -3.41 1.86 3.29
CA ALA A 134 -3.51 3.20 2.71
C ALA A 134 -2.74 3.35 1.38
N TRP A 135 -1.89 2.37 1.08
CA TRP A 135 -1.01 2.31 -0.07
C TRP A 135 -1.66 2.43 -1.47
N PRO A 136 -2.89 1.96 -1.75
CA PRO A 136 -3.45 2.00 -3.11
C PRO A 136 -3.53 3.40 -3.75
N THR A 137 -3.41 4.48 -2.97
CA THR A 137 -3.26 5.85 -3.47
C THR A 137 -2.05 6.03 -4.40
N PHE A 138 -1.00 5.21 -4.24
CA PHE A 138 0.17 5.21 -5.12
C PHE A 138 -0.09 4.55 -6.46
N GLU A 139 -1.05 3.63 -6.56
CA GLU A 139 -1.16 2.84 -7.77
C GLU A 139 -1.80 3.67 -8.89
N ILE A 140 -1.00 4.07 -9.90
CA ILE A 140 -1.47 4.85 -11.05
C ILE A 140 -1.60 3.93 -12.25
N HIS A 141 -2.80 3.40 -12.43
CA HIS A 141 -3.08 2.47 -13.50
C HIS A 141 -4.50 2.65 -14.06
N SER A 142 -4.71 2.13 -15.26
CA SER A 142 -6.04 1.82 -15.75
C SER A 142 -6.35 0.35 -15.44
N PHE A 143 -7.55 0.09 -14.93
CA PHE A 143 -8.01 -1.25 -14.58
C PHE A 143 -9.21 -1.65 -15.44
N PHE A 144 -9.21 -2.88 -15.94
CA PHE A 144 -10.39 -3.48 -16.55
C PHE A 144 -10.36 -5.00 -16.38
N ASN A 145 -11.55 -5.61 -16.44
CA ASN A 145 -11.71 -7.06 -16.41
C ASN A 145 -12.19 -7.56 -17.77
N GLU A 146 -11.62 -8.67 -18.22
CA GLU A 146 -12.09 -9.36 -19.43
C GLU A 146 -12.08 -10.87 -19.21
N SER A 147 -13.26 -11.49 -19.30
CA SER A 147 -13.40 -12.95 -19.24
C SER A 147 -12.63 -13.59 -18.08
N ASP A 148 -12.87 -13.12 -16.85
CA ASP A 148 -12.22 -13.58 -15.60
C ASP A 148 -10.71 -13.22 -15.47
N LEU A 149 -10.17 -12.41 -16.39
CA LEU A 149 -8.83 -11.84 -16.29
C LEU A 149 -8.89 -10.39 -15.82
N ALA A 150 -8.28 -10.11 -14.67
CA ALA A 150 -8.02 -8.74 -14.24
C ALA A 150 -6.80 -8.19 -14.96
N ILE A 151 -6.92 -6.98 -15.52
CA ILE A 151 -5.85 -6.35 -16.29
C ILE A 151 -5.62 -4.96 -15.74
N ARG A 152 -4.38 -4.71 -15.32
CA ARG A 152 -3.89 -3.38 -14.97
C ARG A 152 -2.88 -2.93 -16.00
N VAL A 153 -2.98 -1.66 -16.36
CA VAL A 153 -2.03 -0.96 -17.23
C VAL A 153 -1.48 0.22 -16.44
N GLU A 154 -0.30 0.03 -15.89
CA GLU A 154 0.47 1.00 -15.14
C GLU A 154 0.91 2.13 -16.07
N HIS A 155 0.61 3.37 -15.70
CA HIS A 155 0.80 4.50 -16.61
C HIS A 155 2.27 4.88 -16.80
N ASN A 156 3.13 4.57 -15.83
CA ASN A 156 4.58 4.81 -15.87
C ASN A 156 4.95 6.21 -16.42
N LEU A 157 4.38 7.23 -15.81
CA LEU A 157 4.57 8.62 -16.23
C LEU A 157 5.89 9.16 -15.68
N THR A 158 6.78 9.63 -16.56
CA THR A 158 8.13 10.12 -16.21
C THR A 158 8.11 11.15 -15.10
N TYR A 159 7.17 12.10 -15.16
CA TYR A 159 7.08 13.19 -14.19
C TYR A 159 6.47 12.77 -12.84
N ARG A 160 5.92 11.55 -12.74
CA ARG A 160 5.40 10.99 -11.47
C ARG A 160 6.35 9.98 -10.82
N ARG A 161 7.50 9.71 -11.44
CA ARG A 161 8.45 8.71 -10.95
C ARG A 161 8.89 9.00 -9.51
N ALA A 162 9.10 7.92 -8.76
CA ALA A 162 9.48 7.96 -7.36
C ALA A 162 10.31 6.72 -6.97
N GLY A 163 10.78 6.70 -5.72
CA GLY A 163 11.55 5.59 -5.18
C GLY A 163 12.81 5.35 -6.02
N TRP A 164 13.05 4.09 -6.40
CA TRP A 164 14.20 3.74 -7.23
C TRP A 164 14.23 4.54 -8.55
N TYR A 165 13.08 4.75 -9.19
CA TYR A 165 13.00 5.42 -10.49
C TYR A 165 13.22 6.94 -10.44
N ALA A 166 13.22 7.56 -9.25
CA ALA A 166 13.49 8.99 -9.10
C ALA A 166 14.91 9.37 -9.52
N ASP A 167 15.90 8.55 -9.11
CA ASP A 167 17.32 8.89 -9.19
C ASP A 167 18.08 8.12 -10.29
N HIS A 168 17.37 7.35 -11.11
CA HIS A 168 17.95 6.51 -12.16
C HIS A 168 17.53 6.97 -13.57
N PRO A 169 18.27 6.57 -14.62
CA PRO A 169 17.88 6.80 -16.00
C PRO A 169 16.46 6.28 -16.28
N TRP A 170 15.72 7.02 -17.08
CA TRP A 170 14.33 6.65 -17.38
C TRP A 170 14.25 5.42 -18.31
N VAL A 171 13.41 4.46 -17.92
CA VAL A 171 13.22 3.14 -18.56
C VAL A 171 12.23 3.18 -19.72
N SER A 172 12.41 4.13 -20.65
CA SER A 172 11.43 4.39 -21.72
C SER A 172 11.14 3.19 -22.63
N GLY A 173 12.16 2.36 -22.90
CA GLY A 173 12.03 1.15 -23.71
C GLY A 173 11.14 0.13 -23.01
N GLN A 174 11.43 -0.16 -21.75
CA GLN A 174 10.67 -1.10 -20.92
C GLN A 174 9.25 -0.62 -20.65
N ALA A 175 9.06 0.65 -20.32
CA ALA A 175 7.74 1.24 -20.08
C ALA A 175 6.82 1.13 -21.31
N ARG A 176 7.38 1.21 -22.52
CA ARG A 176 6.62 0.99 -23.76
C ARG A 176 6.40 -0.49 -24.03
N ALA A 177 7.42 -1.32 -23.84
CA ALA A 177 7.36 -2.74 -24.12
C ALA A 177 6.36 -3.47 -23.21
N VAL A 178 6.30 -3.12 -21.92
CA VAL A 178 5.40 -3.78 -20.95
C VAL A 178 3.94 -3.66 -21.38
N VAL A 179 3.51 -2.52 -21.90
CA VAL A 179 2.14 -2.32 -22.42
C VAL A 179 1.87 -3.29 -23.59
N ASN A 180 2.80 -3.41 -24.52
CA ASN A 180 2.67 -4.36 -25.63
C ASN A 180 2.59 -5.80 -25.13
N TYR A 181 3.41 -6.17 -24.13
CA TYR A 181 3.38 -7.50 -23.55
C TYR A 181 2.10 -7.80 -22.77
N ILE A 182 1.51 -6.81 -22.07
CA ILE A 182 0.21 -6.96 -21.40
C ILE A 182 -0.85 -7.33 -22.44
N PHE A 183 -0.94 -6.58 -23.54
CA PHE A 183 -1.96 -6.84 -24.57
C PHE A 183 -1.67 -8.10 -25.39
N ALA A 184 -0.41 -8.44 -25.64
CA ALA A 184 -0.06 -9.72 -26.26
C ALA A 184 -0.43 -10.92 -25.36
N SER A 185 -0.09 -10.84 -24.06
CA SER A 185 -0.42 -11.88 -23.08
C SER A 185 -1.93 -12.02 -22.91
N ARG A 186 -2.67 -10.91 -22.89
CA ARG A 186 -4.14 -10.90 -22.89
C ARG A 186 -4.71 -11.72 -24.05
N LEU A 187 -4.18 -11.56 -25.28
CA LEU A 187 -4.66 -12.31 -26.44
C LEU A 187 -4.37 -13.82 -26.32
N ILE A 188 -3.18 -14.18 -25.85
CA ILE A 188 -2.78 -15.57 -25.62
C ILE A 188 -3.70 -16.20 -24.55
N MET A 189 -3.90 -15.51 -23.43
CA MET A 189 -4.77 -15.98 -22.35
C MET A 189 -6.21 -16.15 -22.81
N ARG A 190 -6.74 -15.20 -23.59
CA ARG A 190 -8.06 -15.30 -24.19
C ARG A 190 -8.21 -16.55 -25.07
N ASP A 191 -7.22 -16.82 -25.92
CA ASP A 191 -7.22 -17.98 -26.82
C ASP A 191 -7.15 -19.31 -26.05
N TRP A 192 -6.28 -19.38 -25.05
CA TRP A 192 -6.09 -20.59 -24.25
C TRP A 192 -7.21 -20.83 -23.22
N GLY A 193 -7.91 -19.76 -22.82
CA GLY A 193 -9.01 -19.79 -21.85
C GLY A 193 -8.59 -20.18 -20.43
N ILE A 194 -7.31 -20.00 -20.07
CA ILE A 194 -6.78 -20.48 -18.77
C ILE A 194 -7.43 -19.76 -17.60
N GLN A 195 -7.56 -18.43 -17.66
CA GLN A 195 -8.23 -17.61 -16.65
C GLN A 195 -9.65 -18.11 -16.36
N HIS A 196 -10.39 -18.49 -17.41
CA HIS A 196 -11.76 -18.95 -17.29
C HIS A 196 -11.82 -20.34 -16.64
N ARG A 197 -10.87 -21.21 -16.98
CA ARG A 197 -10.74 -22.52 -16.33
C ARG A 197 -10.39 -22.38 -14.85
N VAL A 198 -9.47 -21.48 -14.51
CA VAL A 198 -9.07 -21.18 -13.12
C VAL A 198 -10.28 -20.68 -12.33
N ALA A 199 -11.03 -19.72 -12.88
CA ALA A 199 -12.22 -19.18 -12.25
C ALA A 199 -13.34 -20.23 -12.09
N THR A 200 -13.65 -20.98 -13.14
CA THR A 200 -14.71 -22.01 -13.13
C THR A 200 -14.39 -23.15 -12.17
N ALA A 201 -13.13 -23.57 -12.09
CA ALA A 201 -12.66 -24.56 -11.13
C ALA A 201 -12.60 -24.04 -9.70
N LYS A 202 -12.87 -22.74 -9.47
CA LYS A 202 -12.67 -22.03 -8.19
C LYS A 202 -11.25 -22.21 -7.65
N ALA A 203 -10.28 -22.33 -8.55
CA ALA A 203 -8.88 -22.56 -8.23
C ALA A 203 -8.13 -21.26 -7.94
N GLY A 204 -8.77 -20.10 -8.17
CA GLY A 204 -8.17 -18.79 -7.97
C GLY A 204 -8.72 -17.73 -8.92
N SER A 205 -7.94 -16.67 -9.09
CA SER A 205 -8.11 -15.65 -10.13
C SER A 205 -6.78 -15.33 -10.78
N MET A 206 -6.81 -14.72 -11.97
CA MET A 206 -5.61 -14.35 -12.69
C MET A 206 -5.55 -12.84 -12.95
N SER A 207 -4.34 -12.30 -12.99
CA SER A 207 -4.10 -10.89 -13.31
C SER A 207 -2.90 -10.67 -14.20
N LEU A 208 -3.00 -9.69 -15.10
CA LEU A 208 -1.89 -9.15 -15.89
C LEU A 208 -1.62 -7.71 -15.46
N LEU A 209 -0.37 -7.41 -15.12
CA LEU A 209 0.05 -6.08 -14.69
C LEU A 209 1.45 -5.80 -15.25
N GLY A 210 1.77 -4.54 -15.47
CA GLY A 210 3.14 -4.07 -15.68
C GLY A 210 3.84 -3.78 -14.35
N PHE A 211 4.99 -3.12 -14.46
CA PHE A 211 5.71 -2.62 -13.29
C PHE A 211 5.28 -1.19 -12.95
N GLU A 212 5.45 -0.79 -11.70
CA GLU A 212 5.16 0.56 -11.19
C GLU A 212 6.43 1.40 -10.99
N SER A 213 6.43 2.65 -11.46
CA SER A 213 7.57 3.56 -11.36
C SER A 213 7.41 4.70 -10.35
N ASN A 214 6.25 4.80 -9.70
CA ASN A 214 5.89 5.93 -8.86
C ASN A 214 5.64 5.53 -7.40
N ASP A 215 6.14 4.35 -7.00
CA ASP A 215 5.91 3.77 -5.70
C ASP A 215 7.22 3.61 -4.90
N PRO A 216 7.46 4.44 -3.88
CA PRO A 216 8.65 4.36 -3.05
C PRO A 216 8.56 3.33 -1.91
N VAL A 217 7.37 2.83 -1.58
CA VAL A 217 7.15 1.91 -0.45
C VAL A 217 7.00 0.45 -0.90
N HIS A 218 6.70 0.24 -2.18
CA HIS A 218 6.72 -1.04 -2.86
C HIS A 218 7.57 -0.94 -4.13
N VAL A 219 8.85 -1.28 -4.01
CA VAL A 219 9.83 -1.09 -5.09
C VAL A 219 9.66 -2.17 -6.15
N ASP A 220 9.14 -1.76 -7.30
CA ASP A 220 8.84 -2.64 -8.42
C ASP A 220 9.91 -2.58 -9.51
N TYR A 221 11.13 -2.99 -9.15
CA TYR A 221 12.35 -2.91 -9.94
C TYR A 221 13.12 -4.25 -9.92
N PRO A 222 13.83 -4.65 -11.00
CA PRO A 222 13.90 -4.06 -12.35
C PRO A 222 12.57 -4.09 -13.12
N PRO A 223 12.36 -3.30 -14.20
CA PRO A 223 11.14 -3.35 -15.01
C PRO A 223 10.77 -4.77 -15.47
N HIS A 224 9.49 -5.14 -15.30
CA HIS A 224 8.98 -6.46 -15.66
C HIS A 224 7.46 -6.45 -15.94
N LEU A 225 6.98 -7.58 -16.48
CA LEU A 225 5.56 -7.92 -16.57
C LEU A 225 5.20 -8.92 -15.46
N HIS A 226 4.03 -8.73 -14.87
CA HIS A 226 3.39 -9.67 -13.96
C HIS A 226 2.34 -10.52 -14.68
N LEU A 227 2.37 -11.84 -14.43
CA LEU A 227 1.24 -12.75 -14.69
C LEU A 227 0.90 -13.44 -13.37
N ILE A 228 -0.05 -12.90 -12.62
CA ILE A 228 -0.36 -13.34 -11.26
C ILE A 228 -1.45 -14.41 -11.28
N MET A 229 -1.28 -15.46 -10.48
CA MET A 229 -2.34 -16.41 -10.12
C MET A 229 -2.58 -16.33 -8.61
N TYR A 230 -3.66 -15.65 -8.23
CA TYR A 230 -4.10 -15.58 -6.85
C TYR A 230 -4.74 -16.90 -6.44
N LEU A 231 -4.29 -17.47 -5.32
CA LEU A 231 -4.89 -18.66 -4.75
C LEU A 231 -6.05 -18.30 -3.82
N PRO A 232 -7.12 -19.12 -3.75
CA PRO A 232 -8.31 -18.88 -2.93
C PRO A 232 -8.06 -19.28 -1.46
N THR A 233 -6.98 -18.77 -0.88
CA THR A 233 -6.51 -19.05 0.48
C THR A 233 -6.64 -17.80 1.34
N ALA A 234 -6.54 -17.97 2.67
CA ALA A 234 -6.51 -16.83 3.57
C ALA A 234 -5.34 -15.89 3.19
N ALA A 235 -5.64 -14.60 3.01
CA ALA A 235 -4.69 -13.58 2.57
C ALA A 235 -3.93 -13.91 1.27
N ASN A 236 -4.51 -14.74 0.39
CA ASN A 236 -3.89 -15.18 -0.86
C ASN A 236 -2.54 -15.91 -0.67
N ALA A 237 -2.33 -16.57 0.47
CA ALA A 237 -1.15 -17.37 0.76
C ALA A 237 -0.87 -18.42 -0.33
N GLY A 238 0.39 -18.48 -0.77
CA GLY A 238 0.87 -19.36 -1.82
C GLY A 238 0.70 -18.82 -3.26
N THR A 239 0.10 -17.62 -3.42
CA THR A 239 -0.06 -16.94 -4.72
C THR A 239 1.23 -16.96 -5.52
N LYS A 240 1.11 -17.32 -6.80
CA LYS A 240 2.24 -17.37 -7.73
C LYS A 240 2.26 -16.07 -8.51
N ILE A 241 3.39 -15.38 -8.44
CA ILE A 241 3.64 -14.12 -9.13
C ILE A 241 4.81 -14.34 -10.08
N PRO A 242 4.60 -14.92 -11.26
CA PRO A 242 5.53 -14.82 -12.37
C PRO A 242 5.87 -13.37 -12.73
N HIS A 243 7.17 -13.08 -12.75
CA HIS A 243 7.78 -11.84 -13.19
C HIS A 243 8.60 -12.12 -14.46
N PHE A 244 8.39 -11.37 -15.53
CA PHE A 244 9.17 -11.42 -16.77
C PHE A 244 9.98 -10.14 -16.93
N TYR A 245 11.26 -10.20 -16.62
CA TYR A 245 12.17 -9.05 -16.61
C TYR A 245 12.64 -8.69 -18.01
N MET A 246 12.78 -7.39 -18.26
CA MET A 246 13.16 -6.82 -19.55
C MET A 246 14.54 -6.16 -19.53
N ASP A 247 15.25 -6.20 -20.66
CA ASP A 247 16.41 -5.35 -20.90
C ASP A 247 16.02 -3.93 -21.34
N ASP A 248 17.01 -3.06 -21.61
CA ASP A 248 16.79 -1.67 -22.02
C ASP A 248 16.13 -1.52 -23.40
N HIS A 249 16.11 -2.58 -24.22
CA HIS A 249 15.37 -2.62 -25.47
C HIS A 249 13.94 -3.13 -25.30
N GLY A 250 13.57 -3.51 -24.07
CA GLY A 250 12.27 -4.07 -23.76
C GLY A 250 12.12 -5.53 -24.18
N LEU A 251 13.21 -6.28 -24.35
CA LEU A 251 13.16 -7.72 -24.59
C LEU A 251 13.11 -8.47 -23.27
N ILE A 252 12.25 -9.48 -23.16
CA ILE A 252 12.25 -10.37 -21.98
C ILE A 252 13.54 -11.18 -21.95
N THR A 253 14.33 -11.03 -20.90
CA THR A 253 15.64 -11.69 -20.72
C THR A 253 15.66 -12.73 -19.62
N ALA A 254 14.74 -12.64 -18.66
CA ALA A 254 14.66 -13.57 -17.56
C ALA A 254 13.24 -13.68 -17.01
N ASN A 255 12.94 -14.79 -16.34
CA ASN A 255 11.70 -14.96 -15.60
C ASN A 255 11.96 -15.54 -14.20
N LYS A 256 11.20 -15.05 -13.22
CA LYS A 256 11.22 -15.55 -11.84
C LYS A 256 9.79 -15.72 -11.34
N ILE A 257 9.56 -16.58 -10.36
CA ILE A 257 8.25 -16.72 -9.73
C ILE A 257 8.40 -16.37 -8.26
N GLN A 258 7.76 -15.30 -7.81
CA GLN A 258 7.60 -15.07 -6.39
C GLN A 258 6.40 -15.86 -5.87
N VAL A 259 6.52 -16.37 -4.64
CA VAL A 259 5.43 -17.02 -3.90
C VAL A 259 5.10 -16.16 -2.69
N LEU A 260 3.88 -15.64 -2.65
CA LEU A 260 3.41 -14.81 -1.54
C LEU A 260 3.12 -15.68 -0.32
N SER A 261 3.61 -15.27 0.85
CA SER A 261 3.22 -15.79 2.17
C SER A 261 3.21 -17.32 2.23
N HIS A 262 4.28 -17.98 1.74
CA HIS A 262 4.38 -19.43 1.80
C HIS A 262 4.37 -19.89 3.26
N PRO A 263 3.48 -20.82 3.66
CA PRO A 263 3.24 -21.16 5.06
C PRO A 263 4.49 -21.67 5.81
N GLU A 264 5.48 -22.20 5.08
CA GLU A 264 6.74 -22.69 5.66
C GLU A 264 7.96 -21.80 5.36
N LEU A 265 7.84 -20.83 4.45
CA LEU A 265 8.99 -20.20 3.79
C LEU A 265 8.94 -18.66 3.75
N GLY A 266 7.80 -18.05 4.06
CA GLY A 266 7.58 -16.61 3.91
C GLY A 266 7.45 -16.20 2.44
N ASP A 267 7.70 -14.92 2.13
CA ASP A 267 7.77 -14.45 0.74
C ASP A 267 9.09 -14.93 0.12
N GLN A 268 9.04 -15.85 -0.85
CA GLN A 268 10.24 -16.38 -1.51
C GLN A 268 10.18 -16.26 -3.03
N TYR A 269 11.33 -16.00 -3.64
CA TYR A 269 11.52 -16.13 -5.08
C TYR A 269 11.96 -17.56 -5.42
N LEU A 270 11.12 -18.28 -6.16
CA LEU A 270 11.49 -19.50 -6.85
C LEU A 270 12.04 -19.11 -8.24
N TYR A 271 13.33 -19.40 -8.46
CA TYR A 271 13.96 -19.19 -9.75
C TYR A 271 13.43 -20.25 -10.72
N ALA A 272 12.78 -19.81 -11.79
CA ALA A 272 12.28 -20.71 -12.82
C ALA A 272 13.40 -21.15 -13.79
N ASN A 273 14.49 -20.38 -13.90
CA ASN A 273 15.63 -20.69 -14.78
C ASN A 273 16.95 -20.18 -14.16
N GLN A 274 17.81 -21.09 -13.70
CA GLN A 274 19.26 -20.91 -13.86
C GLN A 274 19.55 -21.17 -15.36
N PRO A 275 20.51 -20.49 -16.00
CA PRO A 275 20.72 -20.60 -17.44
C PRO A 275 20.87 -22.06 -17.87
N MET A 276 20.20 -22.43 -18.98
CA MET A 276 20.50 -23.67 -19.72
C MET A 276 21.89 -23.60 -20.33
#